data_AF-A0A921UWP6-F1
#
_entry.id   AF-A0A921UWP6-F1
#
_cell.length_a   1.000
_cell.length_b   1.000
_cell.length_c   1.000
_cell.angle_alpha   90.00
_cell.angle_beta   90.00
_cell.angle_gamma   90.00
#
_symmetry.space_group_name_H-M   'P 1'
#
loop_
_entity.id
_entity.type
_entity.pdbx_description
1 polymer ?
#
loop_
_entity_poly.entity_id
_entity_poly.type
_entity_poly.pdbx_seq_one_letter_code
_entity_poly.pdbx_strand_id
1 'polypeptide(L)'
;MIISADTVHLTLKAYVDVFVHTAEDSYNRRVTVDTVISFLDALRGLVCISHILLDDALEVLSQTHPRDAFNFDVKIKSMRGEFDLKMAHLEHGITKATYSKSCQMVLPTILKGVEATKSLLGVMAVRRQRALEKAKKVVP
;
A
#
# COMPACT_ATOMS: atom_id res chain seq x y z
N MET A 1 -8.75 11.18 11.40
CA MET A 1 -7.80 12.24 10.97
C MET A 1 -8.02 12.41 9.48
N ILE A 2 -8.68 13.48 9.05
CA ILE A 2 -9.05 13.64 7.63
C ILE A 2 -7.85 14.22 6.89
N ILE A 3 -7.30 13.47 5.94
CA ILE A 3 -6.30 13.97 5.00
C ILE A 3 -7.01 14.72 3.86
N SER A 4 -6.50 15.89 3.47
CA SER A 4 -7.13 16.64 2.37
C SER A 4 -6.91 15.94 1.03
N ALA A 5 -7.83 16.17 0.08
CA ALA A 5 -7.68 15.65 -1.28
C ALA A 5 -6.38 16.14 -1.94
N ASP A 6 -5.99 17.38 -1.68
CA ASP A 6 -4.74 17.96 -2.19
C ASP A 6 -3.51 17.26 -1.61
N THR A 7 -3.50 16.97 -0.31
CA THR A 7 -2.42 16.21 0.31
C THR A 7 -2.34 14.81 -0.27
N VAL A 8 -3.47 14.10 -0.41
CA VAL A 8 -3.50 12.78 -1.06
C VAL A 8 -2.95 12.87 -2.49
N HIS A 9 -3.38 13.85 -3.27
CA HIS A 9 -2.93 14.03 -4.64
C HIS A 9 -1.42 14.28 -4.73
N LEU A 10 -0.88 15.19 -3.93
CA LEU A 10 0.55 15.50 -3.90
C LEU A 10 1.38 14.29 -3.46
N THR A 11 0.93 13.54 -2.46
CA THR A 11 1.64 12.33 -2.01
C THR A 11 1.58 11.23 -3.06
N LEU A 12 0.43 11.01 -3.70
CA LEU A 12 0.30 10.05 -4.80
C LEU A 12 1.21 10.42 -5.97
N LYS A 13 1.31 11.72 -6.29
CA LYS A 13 2.22 12.22 -7.32
C LYS A 13 3.67 11.85 -7.01
N ALA A 14 4.12 12.08 -5.78
CA ALA A 14 5.48 11.70 -5.36
C ALA A 14 5.75 10.18 -5.52
N TYR A 15 4.78 9.32 -5.19
CA TYR A 15 4.93 7.88 -5.39
C TYR A 15 4.93 7.47 -6.87
N VAL A 16 4.09 8.12 -7.70
CA VAL A 16 4.11 7.92 -9.15
C VAL A 16 5.46 8.32 -9.74
N ASP A 17 6.03 9.45 -9.29
CA ASP A 17 7.35 9.90 -9.72
C ASP A 17 8.44 8.85 -9.39
N VAL A 18 8.38 8.21 -8.22
CA VAL A 18 9.29 7.10 -7.87
C VAL A 18 9.12 5.89 -8.81
N PHE A 19 7.89 5.53 -9.16
CA PHE A 19 7.64 4.41 -10.09
C PHE A 19 8.14 4.71 -11.50
N VAL A 20 7.92 5.94 -11.99
CA VAL A 20 8.43 6.40 -13.28
C VAL A 20 9.97 6.36 -13.27
N HIS A 21 10.59 6.91 -12.23
CA HIS A 21 12.05 6.89 -12.11
C HIS A 21 12.62 5.46 -12.07
N THR A 22 11.94 4.55 -11.37
CA THR A 22 12.31 3.13 -11.34
C THR A 22 12.23 2.48 -12.73
N ALA A 23 11.19 2.82 -13.50
CA ALA A 23 11.05 2.33 -14.88
C ALA A 23 12.14 2.90 -15.81
N GLU A 24 12.47 4.18 -15.67
CA GLU A 24 13.57 4.82 -16.39
C GLU A 24 14.93 4.19 -16.06
N ASP A 25 15.21 3.94 -14.78
CA ASP A 25 16.43 3.26 -14.37
C ASP A 25 16.48 1.81 -14.85
N SER A 26 15.33 1.12 -14.91
CA SER A 26 15.24 -0.21 -15.52
C SER A 26 15.61 -0.16 -17.00
N TYR A 27 15.01 0.76 -17.75
CA TYR A 27 15.27 0.95 -19.17
C TYR A 27 16.76 1.28 -19.44
N ASN A 28 17.33 2.17 -18.63
CA ASN A 28 18.73 2.60 -18.75
C ASN A 28 19.73 1.64 -18.08
N ARG A 29 19.28 0.50 -17.54
CA ARG A 29 20.12 -0.48 -16.82
C ARG A 29 20.88 0.11 -15.62
N ARG A 30 20.27 1.08 -14.95
CA ARG A 30 20.81 1.79 -13.77
C ARG A 30 20.14 1.39 -12.46
N VAL A 31 19.31 0.34 -12.45
CA VAL A 31 18.62 -0.09 -11.22
C VAL A 31 19.64 -0.47 -10.15
N THR A 32 19.51 0.19 -9.00
CA THR A 32 20.30 -0.08 -7.80
C THR A 32 19.44 -0.72 -6.71
N VAL A 33 20.07 -1.16 -5.63
CA VAL A 33 19.35 -1.57 -4.42
C VAL A 33 18.50 -0.42 -3.89
N ASP A 34 19.02 0.82 -3.91
CA ASP A 34 18.29 2.01 -3.46
C ASP A 34 17.08 2.32 -4.34
N THR A 35 17.18 2.09 -5.66
CA THR A 35 16.03 2.17 -6.59
C THR A 35 14.93 1.21 -6.14
N VAL A 36 15.28 -0.04 -5.81
CA VAL A 36 14.32 -1.06 -5.37
C VAL A 36 13.72 -0.73 -4.00
N ILE A 37 14.53 -0.28 -3.04
CA ILE A 37 14.05 0.13 -1.71
C ILE A 37 13.08 1.30 -1.84
N SER A 38 13.44 2.34 -2.59
CA SER A 38 12.57 3.50 -2.84
C SER A 38 11.23 3.07 -3.47
N PHE A 39 11.27 2.13 -4.42
CA PHE A 39 10.08 1.56 -5.03
C PHE A 39 9.19 0.83 -4.00
N LEU A 40 9.78 -0.01 -3.14
CA LEU A 40 9.06 -0.70 -2.07
C LEU A 40 8.45 0.28 -1.06
N ASP A 41 9.15 1.36 -0.72
CA ASP A 41 8.63 2.40 0.17
C ASP A 41 7.47 3.19 -0.44
N ALA A 42 7.53 3.49 -1.73
CA ALA A 42 6.40 4.10 -2.43
C ALA A 42 5.16 3.18 -2.41
N LEU A 43 5.35 1.85 -2.55
CA LEU A 43 4.26 0.88 -2.40
C LEU A 43 3.68 0.86 -0.97
N ARG A 44 4.52 0.91 0.08
CA ARG A 44 4.04 1.04 1.46
C ARG A 44 3.26 2.33 1.67
N GLY A 45 3.75 3.42 1.09
CA GLY A 45 3.08 4.71 1.09
C GLY A 45 1.66 4.64 0.52
N LEU A 46 1.48 3.96 -0.62
CA LEU A 46 0.15 3.72 -1.21
C LEU A 46 -0.79 2.95 -0.27
N VAL A 47 -0.28 1.92 0.41
CA VAL A 47 -1.05 1.15 1.40
C VAL A 47 -1.44 2.05 2.58
N CYS A 48 -0.54 2.90 3.06
CA CYS A 48 -0.82 3.83 4.15
C CYS A 48 -1.92 4.83 3.79
N ILE A 49 -1.87 5.46 2.60
CA ILE A 49 -2.95 6.35 2.13
C ILE A 49 -4.28 5.60 2.07
N SER A 50 -4.26 4.39 1.53
CA SER A 50 -5.48 3.58 1.38
C SER A 50 -6.06 3.16 2.73
N HIS A 51 -5.21 2.91 3.73
CA HIS A 51 -5.63 2.67 5.10
C HIS A 51 -6.29 3.90 5.72
N ILE A 52 -5.70 5.10 5.58
CA ILE A 52 -6.29 6.36 6.07
C ILE A 52 -7.69 6.57 5.46
N LEU A 53 -7.81 6.41 4.14
CA LEU A 53 -9.08 6.56 3.42
C LEU A 53 -10.14 5.52 3.83
N LEU A 54 -9.70 4.33 4.26
CA LEU A 54 -10.58 3.31 4.80
C LEU A 54 -10.98 3.64 6.24
N ASP A 55 -10.05 4.08 7.09
CA ASP A 55 -10.32 4.47 8.48
C ASP A 55 -11.37 5.57 8.54
N ASP A 56 -11.27 6.58 7.67
CA ASP A 56 -12.29 7.64 7.55
C ASP A 56 -13.69 7.06 7.23
N ALA A 57 -13.77 6.04 6.37
CA ALA A 57 -15.04 5.39 6.04
C ALA A 57 -15.54 4.47 7.19
N LEU A 58 -14.63 3.83 7.92
CA LEU A 58 -14.98 3.00 9.07
C LEU A 58 -15.43 3.86 10.26
N GLU A 59 -14.88 5.06 10.44
CA GLU A 59 -15.31 6.02 11.44
C GLU A 59 -16.78 6.39 11.23
N VAL A 60 -17.16 6.75 10.00
CA VAL A 60 -18.57 7.01 9.65
C VAL A 60 -19.44 5.78 9.87
N LEU A 61 -18.97 4.59 9.45
CA LEU A 61 -19.71 3.35 9.63
C LEU A 61 -19.91 3.02 11.12
N SER A 62 -18.93 3.33 11.98
CA SER A 62 -18.96 3.01 13.40
C SER A 62 -20.11 3.69 14.16
N GLN A 63 -20.55 4.86 13.67
CA GLN A 63 -21.66 5.62 14.23
C GLN A 63 -23.00 4.90 14.05
N THR A 64 -23.13 4.05 13.03
CA THR A 64 -24.39 3.38 12.68
C THR A 64 -24.32 1.86 12.84
N HIS A 65 -23.14 1.26 12.62
CA HIS A 65 -22.89 -0.17 12.61
C HIS A 65 -21.54 -0.50 13.30
N PRO A 66 -21.40 -0.29 14.62
CA PRO A 66 -20.12 -0.39 15.33
C PRO A 66 -19.49 -1.78 15.27
N ARG A 67 -20.30 -2.85 15.31
CA ARG A 67 -19.80 -4.24 15.21
C ARG A 67 -19.19 -4.53 13.83
N ASP A 68 -19.78 -4.00 12.76
CA ASP A 68 -19.26 -4.19 11.41
C ASP A 68 -17.95 -3.43 11.19
N ALA A 69 -17.89 -2.19 11.68
CA ALA A 69 -16.67 -1.37 11.65
C ALA A 69 -15.51 -2.07 12.38
N PHE A 70 -15.77 -2.58 13.59
CA PHE A 70 -14.77 -3.33 14.38
C PHE A 70 -14.26 -4.58 13.65
N ASN A 71 -15.16 -5.39 13.09
CA ASN A 71 -14.78 -6.59 12.33
C ASN A 71 -13.94 -6.28 11.09
N PHE A 72 -14.18 -5.12 10.46
CA PHE A 72 -13.40 -4.67 9.31
C PHE A 72 -11.99 -4.23 9.75
N ASP A 73 -11.89 -3.42 10.80
CA ASP A 73 -10.61 -2.94 11.35
C ASP A 73 -9.69 -4.11 11.76
N VAL A 74 -10.20 -5.07 12.55
CA VAL A 74 -9.41 -6.24 12.99
C VAL A 74 -8.83 -7.02 11.81
N LYS A 75 -9.64 -7.25 10.76
CA LYS A 75 -9.19 -7.98 9.58
C LYS A 75 -8.09 -7.22 8.84
N ILE A 76 -8.25 -5.91 8.68
CA ILE A 76 -7.30 -5.05 7.96
C ILE A 76 -5.97 -4.98 8.70
N LYS A 77 -5.99 -4.84 10.03
CA LYS A 77 -4.77 -4.87 10.87
C LYS A 77 -3.97 -6.15 10.68
N SER A 78 -4.62 -7.31 10.68
CA SER A 78 -3.96 -8.59 10.43
C SER A 78 -3.31 -8.65 9.04
N MET A 79 -4.03 -8.28 7.99
CA MET A 79 -3.48 -8.29 6.62
C MET A 79 -2.37 -7.26 6.42
N ARG A 80 -2.45 -6.10 7.11
CA ARG A 80 -1.40 -5.09 7.11
C ARG A 80 -0.12 -5.61 7.79
N GLY A 81 -0.25 -6.33 8.90
CA GLY A 81 0.89 -6.99 9.54
C GLY A 81 1.58 -7.99 8.62
N GLU A 82 0.82 -8.82 7.90
CA GLU A 82 1.38 -9.74 6.90
C GLU A 82 2.08 -9.01 5.75
N PHE A 83 1.49 -7.90 5.29
CA PHE A 83 2.09 -7.05 4.26
C PHE A 83 3.42 -6.44 4.74
N ASP A 84 3.46 -5.86 5.93
CA ASP A 84 4.67 -5.25 6.50
C ASP A 84 5.80 -6.28 6.63
N LEU A 85 5.47 -7.49 7.10
CA LEU A 85 6.43 -8.61 7.17
C LEU A 85 6.95 -9.02 5.79
N LYS A 86 6.07 -9.13 4.79
CA LYS A 86 6.48 -9.45 3.41
C LYS A 86 7.41 -8.38 2.85
N MET A 87 7.08 -7.11 3.00
CA MET A 87 7.89 -6.01 2.49
C MET A 87 9.25 -5.94 3.19
N ALA A 88 9.30 -6.12 4.52
CA ALA A 88 10.54 -6.19 5.28
C ALA A 88 11.42 -7.38 4.85
N HIS A 89 10.82 -8.53 4.56
CA HIS A 89 11.55 -9.69 4.04
C HIS A 89 12.16 -9.43 2.66
N LEU A 90 11.41 -8.76 1.77
CA LEU A 90 11.87 -8.38 0.43
C LEU A 90 13.08 -7.43 0.50
N GLU A 91 13.00 -6.40 1.34
CA GLU A 91 14.11 -5.46 1.57
C GLU A 91 15.34 -6.12 2.16
N HIS A 92 15.14 -6.97 3.18
CA HIS A 92 16.24 -7.70 3.78
C HIS A 92 16.92 -8.59 2.74
N GLY A 93 16.13 -9.29 1.92
CA GLY A 93 16.63 -10.18 0.87
C GLY A 93 17.47 -9.45 -0.18
N ILE A 94 17.00 -8.30 -0.69
CA ILE A 94 17.76 -7.53 -1.70
C ILE A 94 19.01 -6.89 -1.09
N THR A 95 18.93 -6.38 0.15
CA THR A 95 20.04 -5.69 0.83
C THR A 95 21.17 -6.64 1.23
N LYS A 96 20.85 -7.89 1.61
CA LYS A 96 21.85 -8.88 2.03
C LYS A 96 22.41 -9.72 0.89
N ALA A 97 21.90 -9.58 -0.33
CA ALA A 97 22.39 -10.34 -1.48
C ALA A 97 23.78 -9.86 -1.92
N THR A 98 24.61 -10.79 -2.41
CA THR A 98 25.84 -10.44 -3.14
C THR A 98 25.48 -9.69 -4.43
N TYR A 99 26.40 -8.91 -4.99
CA TYR A 99 26.13 -8.12 -6.21
C TYR A 99 25.56 -8.93 -7.38
N SER A 100 26.11 -10.13 -7.66
CA SER A 100 25.58 -11.00 -8.72
C SER A 100 24.17 -11.52 -8.43
N LYS A 101 23.85 -11.74 -7.14
CA LYS A 101 22.57 -12.25 -6.68
C LYS A 101 21.53 -11.14 -6.57
N SER A 102 21.91 -9.92 -6.19
CA SER A 102 21.01 -8.77 -6.13
C SER A 102 20.46 -8.43 -7.52
N CYS A 103 21.29 -8.45 -8.57
CA CYS A 103 20.86 -8.27 -9.96
C CYS A 103 19.77 -9.27 -10.37
N GLN A 104 19.84 -10.53 -9.92
CA GLN A 104 18.83 -11.54 -10.21
C GLN A 104 17.56 -11.38 -9.35
N MET A 105 17.67 -10.70 -8.22
CA MET A 105 16.58 -10.52 -7.25
C MET A 105 15.75 -9.25 -7.48
N VAL A 106 16.25 -8.27 -8.23
CA VAL A 106 15.54 -7.00 -8.52
C VAL A 106 14.11 -7.24 -9.01
N LEU A 107 13.94 -7.94 -10.14
CA LEU A 107 12.63 -8.15 -10.76
C LEU A 107 11.70 -9.00 -9.86
N PRO A 108 12.14 -10.14 -9.29
CA PRO A 108 11.33 -10.88 -8.32
C PRO A 108 10.87 -10.05 -7.13
N THR A 109 11.73 -9.18 -6.60
CA THR A 109 11.41 -8.31 -5.46
C THR A 109 10.35 -7.28 -5.82
N ILE A 110 10.51 -6.60 -6.96
CA ILE A 110 9.53 -5.64 -7.48
C ILE A 110 8.16 -6.32 -7.69
N LEU A 111 8.13 -7.45 -8.38
CA LEU A 111 6.88 -8.16 -8.69
C LEU A 111 6.15 -8.61 -7.42
N LYS A 112 6.87 -9.20 -6.45
CA LYS A 112 6.29 -9.62 -5.17
C LYS A 112 5.77 -8.42 -4.36
N GLY A 113 6.49 -7.30 -4.36
CA GLY A 113 6.04 -6.07 -3.71
C GLY A 113 4.74 -5.55 -4.31
N VAL A 114 4.65 -5.50 -5.65
CA VAL A 114 3.44 -5.09 -6.37
C VAL A 114 2.28 -6.02 -6.07
N GLU A 115 2.49 -7.34 -6.10
CA GLU A 115 1.45 -8.33 -5.83
C GLU A 115 0.89 -8.23 -4.40
N ALA A 116 1.77 -8.10 -3.41
CA ALA A 116 1.38 -7.90 -2.02
C ALA A 116 0.56 -6.60 -1.84
N THR A 117 1.03 -5.51 -2.47
CA THR A 117 0.35 -4.22 -2.44
C THR A 117 -1.03 -4.29 -3.09
N LYS A 118 -1.12 -4.82 -4.32
CA LYS A 118 -2.37 -4.98 -5.06
C LYS A 118 -3.41 -5.77 -4.27
N SER A 119 -2.97 -6.86 -3.62
CA SER A 119 -3.85 -7.71 -2.82
C SER A 119 -4.47 -6.93 -1.65
N LEU A 120 -3.66 -6.19 -0.89
CA LEU A 120 -4.14 -5.43 0.25
C LEU A 120 -5.00 -4.23 -0.17
N LEU A 121 -4.56 -3.49 -1.19
CA LEU A 121 -5.31 -2.35 -1.76
C LEU A 121 -6.69 -2.78 -2.26
N GLY A 122 -6.77 -3.90 -2.96
CA GLY A 122 -8.04 -4.43 -3.46
C GLY A 122 -9.03 -4.70 -2.32
N VAL A 123 -8.56 -5.27 -1.21
CA VAL A 123 -9.41 -5.51 -0.04
C VAL A 123 -9.83 -4.20 0.61
N MET A 124 -8.91 -3.25 0.81
CA MET A 124 -9.21 -1.94 1.39
C MET A 124 -10.24 -1.16 0.56
N ALA A 125 -10.08 -1.14 -0.77
CA ALA A 125 -10.99 -0.45 -1.68
C ALA A 125 -12.42 -1.02 -1.62
N VAL A 126 -12.55 -2.35 -1.69
CA VAL A 126 -13.87 -3.02 -1.59
C VAL A 126 -14.52 -2.77 -0.23
N ARG A 127 -13.73 -2.78 0.86
CA ARG A 127 -14.25 -2.54 2.22
C ARG A 127 -14.69 -1.10 2.41
N ARG A 128 -13.91 -0.14 1.91
CA ARG A 128 -14.25 1.28 1.93
C ARG A 128 -15.56 1.54 1.20
N GLN A 129 -15.71 0.98 -0.01
CA GLN A 129 -16.96 1.09 -0.77
C GLN A 129 -18.15 0.54 0.02
N ARG A 130 -18.04 -0.67 0.58
CA ARG A 130 -19.12 -1.26 1.39
C ARG A 130 -19.45 -0.45 2.64
N ALA A 131 -18.43 0.10 3.32
CA ALA A 131 -18.63 0.93 4.50
C ALA A 131 -19.42 2.20 4.15
N LEU A 132 -19.05 2.88 3.06
CA LEU A 132 -19.74 4.07 2.58
C LEU A 132 -21.19 3.76 2.11
N GLU A 133 -21.41 2.63 1.44
CA GLU A 133 -22.76 2.20 1.02
C GLU A 133 -23.66 1.89 2.21
N LYS A 134 -23.15 1.23 3.26
CA LYS A 134 -23.91 0.95 4.47
C LYS A 134 -24.24 2.20 5.27
N ALA A 135 -23.28 3.12 5.40
CA ALA A 135 -23.50 4.39 6.10
C ALA A 135 -24.61 5.23 5.45
N LYS A 136 -24.68 5.26 4.11
CA LYS A 136 -25.71 6.01 3.37
C LYS A 136 -27.13 5.47 3.57
N LYS A 137 -27.31 4.19 3.90
CA LYS A 137 -28.64 3.58 4.10
C LYS A 137 -29.31 4.00 5.42
N VAL A 138 -28.64 4.78 6.27
CA VAL A 138 -29.13 5.18 7.60
C VAL A 138 -29.52 6.66 7.68
N VAL A 139 -29.17 7.48 6.66
CA VAL A 139 -29.62 8.88 6.58
C VAL A 139 -30.95 8.91 5.82
N PRO A 140 -32.07 9.33 6.44
CA PRO A 140 -33.36 9.47 5.77
C PRO A 140 -33.37 10.55 4.68
#